data_AF-A0A913WW62-F1
#
_entry.id   AF-A0A913WW62-F1
#
_cell.length_a   1.000
_cell.length_b   1.000
_cell.length_c   1.000
_cell.angle_alpha   90.00
_cell.angle_beta   90.00
_cell.angle_gamma   90.00
#
_symmetry.space_group_name_H-M   'P 1'
#
loop_
_entity.id
_entity.type
_entity.pdbx_description
1 polymer ?
#
loop_
_entity_poly.entity_id
_entity_poly.type
_entity_poly.pdbx_seq_one_letter_code
_entity_poly.pdbx_strand_id
1 'polypeptide(L)'
;MGWSFHTEDISRLSSGPLLGEMIEHMKSYKKAKAKDSINKAYLYSAHDTTVTGLLSVLGLFDGHSPPYSSAVLVELYSSDTPG
;
A
#
# COMPACT_ATOMS: atom_id res chain seq x y z
N MET A 1 -1.69 -4.90 23.77
CA MET A 1 -2.07 -4.96 22.35
C MET A 1 -1.31 -6.12 21.73
N GLY A 2 -1.96 -7.28 21.53
CA GLY A 2 -1.33 -8.48 20.98
C GLY A 2 -1.23 -8.39 19.46
N TRP A 3 -0.14 -8.90 18.92
CA TRP A 3 0.29 -8.79 17.53
C TRP A 3 -0.61 -9.60 16.59
N SER A 4 -1.66 -8.98 16.04
CA SER A 4 -2.66 -9.63 15.16
C SER A 4 -2.18 -9.98 13.74
N PHE A 5 -0.88 -9.87 13.43
CA PHE A 5 -0.31 -10.12 12.09
C PHE A 5 0.81 -11.18 12.09
N HIS A 6 0.86 -12.04 13.10
CA HIS A 6 2.02 -12.90 13.37
C HIS A 6 2.35 -13.94 12.28
N THR A 7 1.40 -14.24 11.39
CA THR A 7 1.62 -15.12 10.24
C THR A 7 1.36 -14.39 8.93
N GLU A 8 2.07 -14.81 7.88
CA GLU A 8 1.90 -14.28 6.53
C GLU A 8 0.45 -14.43 6.05
N ASP A 9 -0.20 -15.56 6.36
CA ASP A 9 -1.57 -15.85 5.97
C ASP A 9 -2.59 -14.87 6.59
N ILE A 10 -2.44 -14.56 7.88
CA ILE A 10 -3.33 -13.62 8.57
C ILE A 10 -3.09 -12.20 8.03
N SER A 11 -1.82 -11.84 7.82
CA SER A 11 -1.47 -10.54 7.21
C SER A 11 -2.10 -10.39 5.83
N ARG A 12 -1.97 -11.40 4.97
CA ARG A 12 -2.57 -11.41 3.63
C ARG A 12 -4.09 -11.37 3.67
N LEU A 13 -4.72 -12.07 4.62
CA LEU A 13 -6.16 -12.03 4.77
C LEU A 13 -6.67 -10.66 5.26
N SER A 14 -5.99 -10.07 6.25
CA SER A 14 -6.43 -8.83 6.90
C SER A 14 -6.08 -7.57 6.11
N SER A 15 -4.89 -7.51 5.50
CA SER A 15 -4.38 -6.30 4.83
C SER A 15 -4.13 -6.50 3.33
N GLY A 16 -4.25 -7.73 2.81
CA GLY A 16 -4.15 -8.01 1.38
C GLY A 16 -5.19 -7.30 0.50
N PRO A 17 -6.47 -7.13 0.92
CA PRO A 17 -7.44 -6.37 0.13
C PRO A 17 -7.00 -4.92 -0.15
N LEU A 18 -6.44 -4.23 0.85
CA LEU A 18 -5.92 -2.86 0.71
C LEU A 18 -4.78 -2.79 -0.31
N LEU A 19 -3.80 -3.70 -0.19
CA LEU A 19 -2.69 -3.78 -1.12
C LEU A 19 -3.17 -4.13 -2.54
N GLY A 20 -4.14 -5.04 -2.65
CA GLY A 20 -4.75 -5.41 -3.93
C GLY A 20 -5.42 -4.23 -4.63
N GLU A 21 -6.14 -3.40 -3.89
CA GLU A 21 -6.77 -2.18 -4.40
C GLU A 21 -5.72 -1.17 -4.92
N MET A 22 -4.66 -0.92 -4.14
CA MET A 22 -3.55 -0.05 -4.56
C MET A 22 -2.90 -0.54 -5.86
N ILE A 23 -2.67 -1.84 -5.98
CA ILE A 23 -2.11 -2.46 -7.20
C ILE A 23 -3.07 -2.29 -8.39
N GLU A 24 -4.37 -2.45 -8.17
CA GLU A 24 -5.35 -2.31 -9.26
C GLU A 24 -5.47 -0.86 -9.74
N HIS A 25 -5.36 0.11 -8.84
CA HIS A 25 -5.27 1.53 -9.20
C HIS A 25 -4.04 1.82 -10.06
N MET A 26 -2.86 1.29 -9.69
CA MET A 26 -1.63 1.46 -10.49
C MET A 26 -1.73 0.77 -11.85
N LYS A 27 -2.31 -0.42 -11.92
CA LYS A 27 -2.55 -1.13 -13.20
C LYS A 27 -3.53 -0.36 -14.08
N SER A 28 -4.57 0.21 -13.49
CA SER A 28 -5.56 1.03 -14.19
C SER A 28 -4.90 2.29 -14.76
N TYR A 29 -4.04 2.97 -13.97
CA TYR A 29 -3.23 4.08 -14.45
C TYR A 29 -2.37 3.70 -15.66
N LYS A 30 -1.69 2.55 -15.62
CA LYS A 30 -0.84 2.08 -16.73
C LYS A 30 -1.64 1.75 -18.01
N LYS A 31 -2.88 1.29 -17.89
CA LYS A 31 -3.75 0.94 -19.03
C LYS A 31 -4.51 2.13 -19.62
N ALA A 32 -4.55 3.25 -18.90
CA ALA A 32 -5.26 4.46 -19.29
C ALA A 32 -4.79 4.99 -20.64
N LYS A 33 -5.72 5.46 -21.46
CA LYS A 33 -5.38 6.27 -22.63
C LYS A 33 -5.40 7.75 -22.25
N ALA A 34 -4.67 8.57 -23.01
CA ALA A 34 -4.47 10.00 -22.71
C ALA A 34 -5.76 10.86 -22.61
N LYS A 35 -6.94 10.32 -22.98
CA LYS A 35 -8.25 10.99 -22.86
C LYS A 35 -9.06 10.55 -21.64
N ASP A 36 -8.59 9.58 -20.86
CA ASP A 36 -9.31 9.07 -19.70
C ASP A 36 -9.05 9.98 -18.49
N SER A 37 -10.12 10.42 -17.82
CA SER A 37 -10.01 11.14 -16.54
C SER A 37 -9.59 10.15 -15.46
N ILE A 38 -8.29 9.98 -15.26
CA ILE A 38 -7.75 9.04 -14.27
C ILE A 38 -7.20 9.73 -13.03
N ASN A 39 -7.46 9.12 -11.88
CA ASN A 39 -6.95 9.59 -10.60
C ASN A 39 -5.45 9.35 -10.53
N LYS A 40 -4.69 10.43 -10.29
CA LYS A 40 -3.22 10.37 -10.14
C LYS A 40 -2.78 10.09 -8.71
N ALA A 41 -3.67 10.26 -7.74
CA ALA A 41 -3.40 10.07 -6.33
C ALA A 41 -4.64 9.48 -5.63
N TYR A 42 -4.39 8.61 -4.67
CA TYR A 42 -5.40 8.02 -3.79
C TYR A 42 -4.95 8.24 -2.36
N LEU A 43 -5.86 8.76 -1.52
CA LEU A 43 -5.60 9.03 -0.10
C LEU A 43 -6.51 8.16 0.75
N TYR A 44 -5.90 7.36 1.62
CA TYR A 44 -6.59 6.46 2.53
C TYR A 44 -6.44 6.97 3.96
N SER A 45 -7.55 7.08 4.68
CA SER A 45 -7.50 7.28 6.13
C SER A 45 -7.15 5.97 6.81
N ALA A 46 -6.16 5.99 7.71
CA ALA A 46 -5.60 4.79 8.31
C ALA A 46 -5.34 4.98 9.81
N HIS A 47 -5.42 3.88 10.55
CA HIS A 47 -4.93 3.81 11.93
C HIS A 47 -3.55 3.15 11.98
N ASP A 48 -2.88 3.25 13.12
CA ASP A 48 -1.63 2.55 13.44
C ASP A 48 -1.65 1.06 13.07
N THR A 49 -2.76 0.37 13.37
CA THR A 49 -3.00 -1.03 13.02
C THR A 49 -3.11 -1.26 11.52
N THR A 50 -3.70 -0.33 10.76
CA THR A 50 -3.77 -0.39 9.30
C THR A 50 -2.38 -0.25 8.68
N VAL A 51 -1.59 0.72 9.15
CA VAL A 51 -0.21 0.94 8.69
C VAL A 51 0.66 -0.28 9.01
N THR A 52 0.55 -0.79 10.25
CA THR A 52 1.25 -2.00 10.69
C THR A 52 0.89 -3.22 9.84
N GLY A 53 -0.39 -3.42 9.55
CA GLY A 53 -0.85 -4.54 8.72
C GLY A 53 -0.33 -4.45 7.28
N LEU A 54 -0.33 -3.25 6.70
CA LEU A 54 0.25 -3.02 5.36
C LEU A 54 1.75 -3.31 5.35
N LEU A 55 2.50 -2.79 6.32
CA LEU A 55 3.95 -3.06 6.44
C LEU A 55 4.23 -4.55 6.68
N SER A 56 3.36 -5.24 7.43
CA SER A 56 3.51 -6.67 7.71
C SER A 56 3.32 -7.51 6.44
N VAL A 57 2.30 -7.20 5.62
CA VAL A 57 2.10 -7.87 4.31
C VAL A 57 3.27 -7.64 3.35
N LEU A 58 3.89 -6.47 3.41
CA LEU A 58 5.06 -6.16 2.58
C LEU A 58 6.36 -6.77 3.13
N GLY A 59 6.33 -7.39 4.31
CA GLY A 59 7.54 -7.90 4.98
C GLY A 59 8.48 -6.80 5.46
N LEU A 60 7.98 -5.57 5.63
CA LEU A 60 8.73 -4.37 6.02
C LEU A 60 8.47 -3.94 7.47
N PHE A 61 7.61 -4.64 8.19
CA PHE A 61 7.30 -4.30 9.57
C PHE A 61 8.48 -4.63 10.48
N ASP A 62 8.97 -3.61 11.19
CA ASP A 62 10.16 -3.67 12.05
C ASP A 62 9.86 -4.05 13.50
N GLY A 63 8.58 -4.27 13.81
CA GLY A 63 8.11 -4.59 15.15
C GLY A 63 7.74 -3.35 15.99
N HIS A 64 7.94 -2.13 15.51
CA HIS A 64 7.57 -0.95 16.28
C HIS A 64 6.24 -0.39 15.82
N SER A 65 5.38 -0.03 16.79
CA SER A 65 4.13 0.65 16.46
C SER A 65 4.44 1.97 15.74
N PRO A 66 3.76 2.27 14.62
CA PRO A 66 3.94 3.52 13.91
C PRO A 66 3.73 4.73 14.84
N PRO A 67 4.65 5.71 14.87
CA PRO A 67 4.48 6.95 15.61
C PRO A 67 3.22 7.73 15.18
N TYR A 68 2.76 8.64 16.04
CA TYR A 68 1.66 9.53 15.70
C TYR A 68 1.96 10.33 14.42
N SER A 69 0.95 10.48 13.55
CA SER A 69 1.07 11.13 12.24
C SER A 69 1.99 10.44 11.22
N SER A 70 2.27 9.14 11.39
CA SER A 70 2.95 8.35 10.37
C SER A 70 2.08 8.10 9.13
N ALA A 71 2.72 8.06 7.97
CA ALA A 71 2.06 7.74 6.70
C ALA A 71 2.96 6.84 5.84
N VAL A 72 2.34 6.01 5.00
CA VAL A 72 3.03 5.20 3.98
C VAL A 72 2.69 5.79 2.62
N LEU A 73 3.72 6.13 1.85
CA LEU A 73 3.58 6.62 0.48
C LEU A 73 4.08 5.54 -0.46
N VAL A 74 3.25 5.16 -1.43
CA VAL A 74 3.61 4.20 -2.48
C VAL A 74 3.49 4.88 -3.82
N GLU A 75 4.58 4.91 -4.59
CA GLU A 75 4.67 5.58 -5.88
C GLU A 75 4.83 4.59 -7.03
N LEU A 76 4.18 4.87 -8.15
CA LEU A 76 4.39 4.16 -9.40
C LEU A 76 5.43 4.94 -10.22
N TYR A 77 6.65 4.41 -10.29
CA TYR A 77 7.78 5.03 -10.98
C TYR A 77 8.08 4.35 -12.33
N SER A 78 8.57 5.12 -13.31
CA SER A 78 9.05 4.63 -14.60
C SER A 78 10.39 5.29 -14.91
N SER A 79 11.46 4.50 -15.01
CA SER A 79 12.77 5.00 -15.44
C SER A 79 12.78 5.16 -16.96
N ASP A 80 12.56 6.38 -17.44
CA ASP A 80 12.91 6.71 -18.82
C ASP A 80 14.42 6.93 -18.85
N THR A 81 15.18 5.86 -19.10
CA THR A 81 16.60 5.98 -19.41
C THR A 81 16.68 6.02 -20.93
N PRO A 82 16.93 7.19 -21.56
CA PRO A 82 17.20 7.23 -22.98
C PRO A 82 18.57 6.58 -23.19
N GLY A 83 18.57 5.36 -23.71
CA GLY A 83 19.73 4.71 -24.31
C GLY A 83 19.90 5.11 -25.76
#